data_AF-A0A7S2MP25-F1
#
_entry.id   AF-A0A7S2MP25-F1
#
_cell.length_a   1.000
_cell.length_b   1.000
_cell.length_c   1.000
_cell.angle_alpha   90.00
_cell.angle_beta   90.00
_cell.angle_gamma   90.00
#
_symmetry.space_group_name_H-M   'P 1'
#
loop_
_entity.id
_entity.type
_entity.pdbx_description
1 polymer ?
#
loop_
_entity_poly.entity_id
_entity_poly.type
_entity_poly.pdbx_seq_one_letter_code
_entity_poly.pdbx_strand_id
1 'polypeptide(L)'
;MHAMFIIIKCSTKNSDLTNTQVLTNLQEEAGFTSADGWTAHLWVKTLTIMIRGKETRVTYRIPYLLHDSRRDIITIQHRAWMDTARLCMWIDLQLGPHYAAKRGCAGLVWDNCGPHGTRAVSEMASEWGITLLPLPKNMTDVLQVMDLVVNSPVKASIRRGRTERLFSDFQRWKMRRLEAMVNKKSLPPFNPPKPRVHEGLSALLACHDQPFATQDAFKKTLKASFVDSCIAPWKSDDDHIEFKIYECHKHGSMNPTPHFHAYDREHGLGSMGMALDTLQGVTVETLADANHADLSDDENASEQDSSSDDSDCDL
;
A
#
# COMPACT_ATOMS: atom_id res chain seq x y z
N MET A 1 -18.28 3.03 0.21
CA MET A 1 -17.23 3.96 0.67
C MET A 1 -15.93 3.45 0.08
N HIS A 2 -15.34 4.25 -0.80
CA HIS A 2 -14.02 4.00 -1.36
C HIS A 2 -13.14 5.05 -0.69
N ALA A 3 -12.24 4.62 0.19
CA ALA A 3 -11.37 5.49 0.95
C ALA A 3 -9.92 5.04 0.72
N MET A 4 -9.03 5.99 0.54
CA MET A 4 -7.61 5.74 0.34
C MET A 4 -6.81 5.97 1.62
N PHE A 5 -5.75 5.18 1.79
CA PHE A 5 -4.74 5.38 2.82
C PHE A 5 -3.40 5.65 2.13
N ILE A 6 -2.93 6.89 2.20
CA ILE A 6 -1.75 7.35 1.45
C ILE A 6 -0.64 7.68 2.44
N ILE A 7 0.55 7.12 2.19
CA ILE A 7 1.76 7.39 2.99
C ILE A 7 2.75 8.18 2.15
N ILE A 8 3.16 9.34 2.65
CA ILE A 8 4.18 10.19 2.04
C ILE A 8 5.53 9.89 2.69
N LYS A 9 6.53 9.55 1.87
CA LYS A 9 7.91 9.42 2.33
C LYS A 9 8.47 10.80 2.68
N CYS A 10 8.92 10.97 3.91
CA CYS A 10 9.71 12.10 4.38
C CYS A 10 11.20 11.75 4.25
N SER A 11 12.02 12.70 3.79
CA SER A 11 13.47 12.49 3.63
C SER A 11 14.26 12.58 4.95
N THR A 12 13.59 12.76 6.09
CA THR A 12 14.24 12.85 7.40
C THR A 12 14.68 11.46 7.86
N LYS A 13 15.78 11.42 8.64
CA LYS A 13 16.21 10.21 9.35
C LYS A 13 15.42 9.99 10.64
N ASN A 14 14.79 11.04 11.19
CA ASN A 14 14.03 10.94 12.42
C ASN A 14 12.78 10.08 12.22
N SER A 15 12.60 9.10 13.11
CA SER A 15 11.42 8.23 13.15
C SER A 15 10.20 8.96 13.73
N ASP A 16 10.40 9.93 14.64
CA ASP A 16 9.35 10.81 15.13
C ASP A 16 9.11 11.95 14.13
N LEU A 17 7.92 11.96 13.55
CA LEU A 17 7.50 12.92 12.55
C LEU A 17 6.42 13.89 13.05
N THR A 18 6.14 13.92 14.35
CA THR A 18 5.09 14.78 14.92
C THR A 18 5.29 16.27 14.64
N ASN A 19 6.55 16.71 14.52
CA ASN A 19 6.91 18.11 14.27
C ASN A 19 7.27 18.40 12.80
N THR A 20 7.03 17.47 11.87
CA THR A 20 7.33 17.74 10.46
C THR A 20 6.34 18.74 9.86
N GLN A 21 6.80 19.54 8.91
CA GLN A 21 5.97 20.49 8.18
C GLN A 21 5.36 19.88 6.91
N VAL A 22 5.64 18.62 6.57
CA VAL A 22 5.17 18.02 5.30
C VAL A 22 3.65 18.08 5.15
N LEU A 23 2.88 17.75 6.20
CA LEU A 23 1.43 17.82 6.14
C LEU A 23 0.92 19.27 6.21
N THR A 24 1.55 20.13 7.02
CA THR A 24 1.23 21.56 7.08
C THR A 24 1.39 22.24 5.72
N ASN A 25 2.51 22.00 5.04
CA ASN A 25 2.79 22.55 3.71
C ASN A 25 1.78 22.03 2.67
N LEU A 26 1.24 20.81 2.83
CA LEU A 26 0.16 20.35 1.95
C LEU A 26 -1.13 21.14 2.15
N GLN A 27 -1.46 21.49 3.39
CA GLN A 27 -2.64 22.30 3.67
C GLN A 27 -2.46 23.74 3.18
N GLU A 28 -1.28 24.32 3.36
CA GLU A 28 -1.00 25.73 3.03
C GLU A 28 -0.77 25.96 1.52
N GLU A 29 -0.06 25.06 0.85
CA GLU A 29 0.46 25.31 -0.50
C GLU A 29 -0.19 24.46 -1.61
N ALA A 30 -0.95 23.41 -1.25
CA ALA A 30 -1.33 22.36 -2.19
C ALA A 30 -2.82 22.03 -2.26
N GLY A 31 -3.69 22.83 -1.64
CA GLY A 31 -5.15 22.63 -1.73
C GLY A 31 -5.67 21.43 -0.92
N PHE A 32 -4.97 21.07 0.15
CA PHE A 32 -5.46 20.11 1.15
C PHE A 32 -5.98 20.88 2.38
N THR A 33 -6.76 21.94 2.16
CA THR A 33 -7.24 22.83 3.21
C THR A 33 -8.50 22.28 3.86
N SER A 34 -8.91 22.87 4.99
CA SER A 34 -10.23 22.59 5.58
C SER A 34 -11.40 23.02 4.69
N ALA A 35 -11.21 24.01 3.81
CA ALA A 35 -12.22 24.38 2.82
C ALA A 35 -12.41 23.28 1.76
N ASP A 36 -11.36 22.50 1.48
CA ASP A 36 -11.38 21.33 0.61
C ASP A 36 -11.81 20.04 1.35
N GLY A 37 -12.24 20.17 2.61
CA GLY A 37 -12.71 19.07 3.45
C GLY A 37 -11.60 18.26 4.13
N TRP A 38 -10.37 18.78 4.22
CA TRP A 38 -9.26 18.14 4.91
C TRP A 38 -9.00 18.72 6.29
N THR A 39 -8.95 17.83 7.28
CA THR A 39 -8.71 18.20 8.68
C THR A 39 -7.45 17.49 9.20
N ALA A 40 -6.60 18.24 9.91
CA ALA A 40 -5.39 17.68 10.53
C ALA A 40 -5.72 17.01 11.86
N HIS A 41 -5.14 15.84 12.08
CA HIS A 41 -5.33 15.04 13.28
C HIS A 41 -4.02 14.40 13.73
N LEU A 42 -4.03 13.90 14.96
CA LEU A 42 -2.94 13.13 15.55
C LEU A 42 -3.48 11.78 16.01
N TRP A 43 -2.99 10.70 15.42
CA TRP A 43 -3.30 9.35 15.88
C TRP A 43 -2.34 8.98 17.00
N VAL A 44 -2.88 8.62 18.16
CA VAL A 44 -2.10 8.22 19.34
C VAL A 44 -2.59 6.87 19.81
N LYS A 45 -1.71 5.87 19.78
CA LYS A 45 -2.02 4.51 20.25
C LYS A 45 -0.79 3.88 20.87
N THR A 46 -1.00 3.17 21.96
CA THR A 46 0.03 2.31 22.57
C THR A 46 -0.12 0.91 21.98
N LEU A 47 0.92 0.43 21.29
CA LEU A 47 0.97 -0.89 20.69
C LEU A 47 1.98 -1.79 21.42
N THR A 48 1.70 -3.08 21.49
CA THR A 48 2.63 -4.09 21.99
C THR A 48 3.41 -4.65 20.81
N ILE A 49 4.70 -4.33 20.73
CA ILE A 49 5.59 -4.76 19.65
C ILE A 49 6.76 -5.59 20.19
N MET A 50 7.37 -6.41 19.34
CA MET A 50 8.54 -7.21 19.69
C MET A 50 9.82 -6.46 19.31
N ILE A 51 10.63 -6.08 20.30
CA ILE A 51 11.93 -5.44 20.09
C ILE A 51 13.00 -6.39 20.62
N ARG A 52 13.86 -6.92 19.73
CA ARG A 52 14.94 -7.86 20.10
C ARG A 52 14.42 -9.03 20.96
N GLY A 53 13.28 -9.61 20.57
CA GLY A 53 12.65 -10.72 21.28
C GLY A 53 11.92 -10.37 22.58
N LYS A 54 11.83 -9.08 22.95
CA LYS A 54 11.11 -8.63 24.14
C LYS A 54 9.84 -7.85 23.77
N GLU A 55 8.74 -8.20 24.43
CA GLU A 55 7.50 -7.42 24.34
C GLU A 55 7.70 -6.04 24.95
N THR A 56 7.47 -5.01 24.16
CA THR A 56 7.60 -3.61 24.56
C THR A 56 6.34 -2.86 24.18
N ARG A 57 5.82 -2.06 25.11
CA ARG A 57 4.70 -1.15 24.84
C ARG A 57 5.25 0.18 24.35
N VAL A 58 4.97 0.51 23.09
CA VAL A 58 5.42 1.76 22.45
C VAL A 58 4.20 2.61 22.13
N THR A 59 4.24 3.89 22.52
CA THR A 59 3.19 4.84 22.17
C THR A 59 3.59 5.58 20.90
N TYR A 60 2.83 5.33 19.84
CA TYR A 60 3.00 6.00 18.56
C TYR A 60 2.18 7.29 18.53
N ARG A 61 2.76 8.32 17.89
CA ARG A 61 2.11 9.61 17.63
C ARG A 61 2.30 9.92 16.15
N ILE A 62 1.26 9.72 15.36
CA ILE A 62 1.34 9.79 13.89
C ILE A 62 0.40 10.90 13.41
N PRO A 63 0.94 12.01 12.88
CA PRO A 63 0.09 13.05 12.32
C PRO A 63 -0.50 12.60 10.98
N TYR A 64 -1.70 13.04 10.67
CA TYR A 64 -2.38 12.73 9.42
C TYR A 64 -3.40 13.79 9.03
N LEU A 65 -3.74 13.83 7.75
CA LEU A 65 -4.88 14.57 7.21
C LEU A 65 -6.00 13.58 6.94
N LEU A 66 -7.22 13.94 7.33
CA LEU A 66 -8.45 13.19 7.07
C LEU A 66 -9.37 14.01 6.19
N HIS A 67 -9.89 13.41 5.13
CA HIS A 67 -10.95 14.01 4.34
C HIS A 67 -12.31 13.68 4.95
N ASP A 68 -13.11 14.69 5.30
CA ASP A 68 -14.32 14.50 6.11
C ASP A 68 -15.37 13.63 5.42
N SER A 69 -15.66 13.89 4.14
CA SER A 69 -16.66 13.17 3.35
C SER A 69 -16.15 11.86 2.73
N ARG A 70 -14.97 11.89 2.09
CA ARG A 70 -14.38 10.72 1.41
C ARG A 70 -13.78 9.71 2.37
N ARG A 71 -13.40 10.16 3.57
CA ARG A 71 -12.66 9.39 4.57
C ARG A 71 -11.26 8.98 4.13
N ASP A 72 -10.72 9.63 3.10
CA ASP A 72 -9.32 9.46 2.68
C ASP A 72 -8.38 9.92 3.79
N ILE A 73 -7.27 9.21 3.96
CA ILE A 73 -6.22 9.52 4.92
C ILE A 73 -4.91 9.76 4.18
N ILE A 74 -4.24 10.85 4.51
CA ILE A 74 -2.86 11.12 4.11
C ILE A 74 -2.02 11.20 5.37
N THR A 75 -1.03 10.34 5.47
CA THR A 75 -0.04 10.35 6.55
C THR A 75 1.37 10.33 5.97
N ILE A 76 2.36 10.24 6.85
CA ILE A 76 3.77 10.41 6.55
C ILE A 76 4.58 9.30 7.20
N GLN A 77 5.72 8.96 6.61
CA GLN A 77 6.70 8.05 7.17
C GLN A 77 8.11 8.36 6.64
N HIS A 78 9.14 8.08 7.43
CA HIS A 78 10.53 8.33 7.01
C HIS A 78 11.00 7.35 5.92
N ARG A 79 10.35 6.18 5.81
CA ARG A 79 10.55 5.20 4.74
C ARG A 79 9.24 5.05 3.91
N ALA A 80 9.35 4.69 2.63
CA ALA A 80 8.20 4.62 1.69
C ALA A 80 7.47 3.25 1.68
N TRP A 81 7.22 2.67 2.85
CA TRP A 81 6.61 1.34 3.00
C TRP A 81 5.70 1.34 4.22
N MET A 82 4.72 0.44 4.26
CA MET A 82 3.78 0.35 5.36
C MET A 82 4.41 -0.39 6.54
N ASP A 83 4.48 0.26 7.71
CA ASP A 83 4.94 -0.37 8.95
C ASP A 83 3.76 -0.85 9.83
N THR A 84 4.08 -1.55 10.92
CA THR A 84 3.09 -2.07 11.86
C THR A 84 2.19 -0.98 12.42
N ALA A 85 2.76 0.18 12.77
CA ALA A 85 1.99 1.26 13.38
C ALA A 85 0.98 1.87 12.41
N ARG A 86 1.36 2.10 11.14
CA ARG A 86 0.47 2.64 10.11
C ARG A 86 -0.53 1.62 9.60
N LEU A 87 -0.20 0.33 9.65
CA LEU A 87 -1.19 -0.72 9.41
C LEU A 87 -2.25 -0.76 10.51
N CYS A 88 -1.83 -0.70 11.78
CA CYS A 88 -2.76 -0.55 12.91
C CYS A 88 -3.62 0.72 12.78
N MET A 89 -3.01 1.85 12.39
CA MET A 89 -3.73 3.10 12.15
C MET A 89 -4.76 2.98 11.02
N TRP A 90 -4.41 2.32 9.91
CA TRP A 90 -5.33 2.05 8.80
C TRP A 90 -6.52 1.20 9.24
N ILE A 91 -6.26 0.15 10.03
CA ILE A 91 -7.32 -0.69 10.61
C ILE A 91 -8.23 0.15 11.52
N ASP A 92 -7.64 0.91 12.43
CA ASP A 92 -8.35 1.70 13.45
C ASP A 92 -9.20 2.83 12.85
N LEU A 93 -8.67 3.54 11.85
CA LEU A 93 -9.31 4.76 11.32
C LEU A 93 -10.20 4.53 10.09
N GLN A 94 -9.96 3.47 9.32
CA GLN A 94 -10.70 3.20 8.09
C GLN A 94 -11.36 1.83 8.07
N LEU A 95 -10.59 0.75 8.21
CA LEU A 95 -11.10 -0.60 7.99
C LEU A 95 -12.16 -1.00 9.02
N GLY A 96 -11.83 -0.86 10.31
CA GLY A 96 -12.69 -1.16 11.43
C GLY A 96 -14.01 -0.39 11.40
N PRO A 97 -13.99 0.96 11.37
CA PRO A 97 -15.21 1.76 11.26
C PRO A 97 -16.07 1.40 10.03
N HIS A 98 -15.45 1.08 8.89
CA HIS A 98 -16.16 0.66 7.69
C HIS A 98 -16.96 -0.64 7.90
N TYR A 99 -16.38 -1.62 8.58
CA TYR A 99 -17.05 -2.90 8.84
C TYR A 99 -18.04 -2.84 9.99
N ALA A 100 -17.75 -2.09 11.05
CA ALA A 100 -18.69 -1.86 12.14
C ALA A 100 -20.02 -1.30 11.63
N ALA A 101 -19.98 -0.39 10.64
CA ALA A 101 -21.18 0.15 10.00
C ALA A 101 -21.99 -0.88 9.20
N LYS A 102 -21.37 -1.97 8.72
CA LYS A 102 -21.99 -2.98 7.85
C LYS A 102 -22.52 -4.21 8.58
N ARG A 103 -22.34 -4.32 9.91
CA ARG A 103 -22.85 -5.40 10.80
C ARG A 103 -22.55 -6.83 10.31
N GLY A 104 -21.39 -7.05 9.68
CA GLY A 104 -20.99 -8.36 9.14
C GLY A 104 -19.68 -8.87 9.74
N CYS A 105 -19.44 -10.18 9.57
CA CYS A 105 -18.11 -10.77 9.76
C CYS A 105 -17.18 -10.24 8.65
N ALA A 106 -16.00 -9.76 9.03
CA ALA A 106 -15.02 -9.21 8.10
C ALA A 106 -13.79 -10.12 8.04
N GLY A 107 -13.37 -10.49 6.84
CA GLY A 107 -12.10 -11.16 6.58
C GLY A 107 -11.17 -10.23 5.80
N LEU A 108 -9.93 -10.08 6.26
CA LEU A 108 -8.87 -9.39 5.55
C LEU A 108 -7.88 -10.41 4.98
N VAL A 109 -7.86 -10.53 3.65
CA VAL A 109 -6.91 -11.39 2.91
C VAL A 109 -5.76 -10.54 2.39
N TRP A 110 -4.53 -10.92 2.71
CA TRP A 110 -3.32 -10.16 2.33
C TRP A 110 -2.07 -11.05 2.30
N ASP A 111 -0.95 -10.54 1.80
CA ASP A 111 0.32 -11.24 1.85
C ASP A 111 0.90 -11.38 3.25
N ASN A 112 1.92 -12.23 3.36
CA ASN A 112 2.64 -12.53 4.59
C ASN A 112 3.79 -11.54 4.87
N CYS A 113 3.61 -10.26 4.54
CA CYS A 113 4.59 -9.22 4.81
C CYS A 113 4.87 -9.12 6.33
N GLY A 114 6.12 -8.84 6.73
CA GLY A 114 6.53 -8.84 8.15
C GLY A 114 5.59 -8.05 9.07
N PRO A 115 5.28 -6.77 8.77
CA PRO A 115 4.34 -5.97 9.55
C PRO A 115 2.95 -6.59 9.74
N HIS A 116 2.45 -7.36 8.75
CA HIS A 116 1.12 -7.97 8.76
C HIS A 116 1.00 -9.08 9.81
N GLY A 117 2.10 -9.77 10.10
CA GLY A 117 2.15 -10.89 11.05
C GLY A 117 2.44 -10.48 12.50
N THR A 118 2.42 -9.19 12.82
CA THR A 118 2.77 -8.72 14.17
C THR A 118 1.60 -8.85 15.14
N ARG A 119 1.90 -9.10 16.42
CA ARG A 119 0.90 -9.20 17.49
C ARG A 119 0.02 -7.95 17.58
N ALA A 120 0.62 -6.77 17.46
CA ALA A 120 -0.11 -5.50 17.47
C ALA A 120 -1.21 -5.43 16.41
N VAL A 121 -0.93 -5.94 15.21
CA VAL A 121 -1.88 -5.96 14.09
C VAL A 121 -3.00 -6.97 14.35
N SER A 122 -2.67 -8.16 14.84
CA SER A 122 -3.67 -9.16 15.23
C SER A 122 -4.59 -8.67 16.35
N GLU A 123 -4.04 -8.02 17.37
CA GLU A 123 -4.81 -7.41 18.46
C GLU A 123 -5.72 -6.30 17.92
N MET A 124 -5.20 -5.39 17.09
CA MET A 124 -6.00 -4.33 16.48
C MET A 124 -7.13 -4.87 15.59
N ALA A 125 -6.86 -5.89 14.78
CA ALA A 125 -7.89 -6.52 13.96
C ALA A 125 -8.96 -7.20 14.82
N SER A 126 -8.55 -7.87 15.90
CA SER A 126 -9.44 -8.53 16.85
C SER A 126 -10.34 -7.53 17.59
N GLU A 127 -9.82 -6.36 17.99
CA GLU A 127 -10.61 -5.26 18.58
C GLU A 127 -11.80 -4.86 17.69
N TRP A 128 -11.61 -4.94 16.36
CA TRP A 128 -12.63 -4.62 15.36
C TRP A 128 -13.42 -5.84 14.85
N GLY A 129 -13.17 -7.04 15.38
CA GLY A 129 -13.82 -8.28 14.93
C GLY A 129 -13.46 -8.68 13.50
N ILE A 130 -12.24 -8.35 13.06
CA ILE A 130 -11.72 -8.65 11.72
C ILE A 130 -10.85 -9.90 11.79
N THR A 131 -11.17 -10.91 11.00
CA THR A 131 -10.35 -12.11 10.83
C THR A 131 -9.24 -11.83 9.83
N LEU A 132 -7.99 -12.07 10.22
CA LEU A 132 -6.83 -11.97 9.34
C LEU A 132 -6.58 -13.30 8.63
N LEU A 133 -6.43 -13.26 7.31
CA LEU A 133 -6.26 -14.43 6.45
C LEU A 133 -4.99 -14.24 5.60
N PRO A 134 -3.79 -14.57 6.13
CA PRO A 134 -2.55 -14.45 5.39
C PRO A 134 -2.50 -15.43 4.22
N LEU A 135 -2.06 -14.94 3.06
CA LEU A 135 -1.76 -15.76 1.90
C LEU A 135 -0.50 -16.59 2.16
N PRO A 136 -0.37 -17.77 1.52
CA PRO A 136 0.89 -18.52 1.55
C PRO A 136 2.04 -17.69 0.99
N LYS A 137 3.27 -17.99 1.45
CA LYS A 137 4.47 -17.26 1.01
C LYS A 137 4.64 -17.36 -0.51
N ASN A 138 5.09 -16.26 -1.14
CA ASN A 138 5.39 -16.17 -2.57
C ASN A 138 4.18 -16.42 -3.50
N MET A 139 2.97 -16.05 -3.06
CA MET A 139 1.73 -16.22 -3.84
C MET A 139 1.08 -14.89 -4.25
N THR A 140 1.76 -13.75 -4.11
CA THR A 140 1.15 -12.43 -4.35
C THR A 140 0.80 -12.19 -5.81
N ASP A 141 1.62 -12.68 -6.73
CA ASP A 141 1.39 -12.64 -8.18
C ASP A 141 0.27 -13.58 -8.66
N VAL A 142 -0.32 -14.37 -7.76
CA VAL A 142 -1.35 -15.39 -8.09
C VAL A 142 -2.64 -15.18 -7.31
N LEU A 143 -2.55 -14.89 -6.01
CA LEU A 143 -3.70 -14.84 -5.11
C LEU A 143 -4.02 -13.43 -4.63
N GLN A 144 -3.09 -12.47 -4.73
CA GLN A 144 -3.33 -11.13 -4.24
C GLN A 144 -4.04 -10.29 -5.31
N VAL A 145 -5.36 -10.18 -5.17
CA VAL A 145 -6.24 -9.40 -6.06
C VAL A 145 -5.73 -7.96 -6.28
N MET A 146 -5.14 -7.36 -5.25
CA MET A 146 -4.54 -6.02 -5.34
C MET A 146 -3.42 -5.96 -6.40
N ASP A 147 -2.53 -6.96 -6.46
CA ASP A 147 -1.45 -6.99 -7.45
C ASP A 147 -1.94 -7.38 -8.83
N LEU A 148 -2.89 -8.32 -8.91
CA LEU A 148 -3.45 -8.81 -10.17
C LEU A 148 -4.22 -7.73 -10.94
N VAL A 149 -5.05 -6.95 -10.24
CA VAL A 149 -6.07 -6.10 -10.90
C VAL A 149 -5.96 -4.63 -10.53
N VAL A 150 -5.60 -4.29 -9.30
CA VAL A 150 -5.68 -2.91 -8.81
C VAL A 150 -4.42 -2.12 -9.15
N ASN A 151 -3.25 -2.67 -8.84
CA ASN A 151 -1.98 -1.96 -8.92
C ASN A 151 -1.59 -1.58 -10.36
N SER A 152 -1.91 -2.42 -11.35
CA SER A 152 -1.57 -2.14 -12.76
C SER A 152 -2.30 -0.91 -13.32
N PRO A 153 -3.64 -0.78 -13.21
CA PRO A 153 -4.36 0.44 -13.58
C PRO A 153 -3.87 1.71 -12.86
N VAL A 154 -3.61 1.65 -11.55
CA VAL A 154 -3.06 2.81 -10.82
C VAL A 154 -1.72 3.24 -11.42
N LYS A 155 -0.78 2.30 -11.57
CA LYS A 155 0.55 2.57 -12.13
C LYS A 155 0.45 3.11 -13.55
N ALA A 156 -0.43 2.54 -14.38
CA ALA A 156 -0.64 2.98 -15.76
C ALA A 156 -1.17 4.42 -15.83
N SER A 157 -2.14 4.76 -14.98
CA SER A 157 -2.73 6.10 -14.94
C SER A 157 -1.73 7.16 -14.46
N ILE A 158 -0.97 6.87 -13.39
CA ILE A 158 0.11 7.75 -12.91
C ILE A 158 1.17 7.96 -13.99
N ARG A 159 1.58 6.89 -14.69
CA ARG A 159 2.55 6.96 -15.79
C ARG A 159 2.03 7.84 -16.92
N ARG A 160 0.78 7.68 -17.34
CA ARG A 160 0.15 8.49 -18.40
C ARG A 160 0.17 9.98 -18.05
N GLY A 161 -0.30 10.34 -16.85
CA GLY A 161 -0.29 11.73 -16.39
C GLY A 161 1.12 12.30 -16.23
N ARG A 162 2.15 11.48 -15.96
CA ARG A 162 3.54 11.93 -16.01
C ARG A 162 4.04 12.11 -17.44
N THR A 163 3.72 11.22 -18.35
CA THR A 163 4.13 11.31 -19.77
C THR A 163 3.57 12.57 -20.43
N GLU A 164 2.31 12.92 -20.20
CA GLU A 164 1.69 14.15 -20.71
C GLU A 164 2.42 15.42 -20.23
N ARG A 165 2.81 15.44 -18.94
CA ARG A 165 3.61 16.53 -18.37
C ARG A 165 5.02 16.60 -18.97
N LEU A 166 5.69 15.45 -19.10
CA LEU A 166 7.01 15.39 -19.74
C LEU A 166 6.97 15.85 -21.19
N PHE A 167 5.90 15.52 -21.93
CA PHE A 167 5.70 16.01 -23.28
C PHE A 167 5.56 17.54 -23.31
N SER A 168 4.77 18.10 -22.38
CA SER A 168 4.62 19.55 -22.25
C SER A 168 5.94 20.25 -21.89
N ASP A 169 6.72 19.66 -20.98
CA ASP A 169 8.07 20.13 -20.63
C ASP A 169 9.01 20.10 -21.84
N PHE A 170 8.95 19.03 -22.63
CA PHE A 170 9.74 18.87 -23.84
C PHE A 170 9.40 19.92 -24.90
N GLN A 171 8.12 20.24 -25.11
CA GLN A 171 7.71 21.32 -26.02
C GLN A 171 8.25 22.68 -25.57
N ARG A 172 8.13 22.98 -24.26
CA ARG A 172 8.68 24.23 -23.69
C ARG A 172 10.20 24.31 -23.85
N TRP A 173 10.90 23.20 -23.58
CA TRP A 173 12.34 23.11 -23.79
C TRP A 173 12.73 23.31 -25.26
N LYS A 174 12.02 22.69 -26.20
CA LYS A 174 12.26 22.83 -27.64
C LYS A 174 12.18 24.30 -28.08
N MET A 175 11.19 25.05 -27.60
CA MET A 175 11.06 26.48 -27.88
C MET A 175 12.27 27.28 -27.36
N ARG A 176 12.65 27.09 -26.08
CA ARG A 176 13.83 27.75 -25.48
C ARG A 176 15.13 27.41 -26.21
N ARG A 177 15.26 26.16 -26.68
CA ARG A 177 16.42 25.71 -27.45
C ARG A 177 16.49 26.42 -28.81
N LEU A 178 15.36 26.54 -29.52
CA LEU A 178 15.30 27.27 -30.78
C LEU A 178 15.66 28.76 -30.59
N GLU A 179 15.14 29.40 -29.55
CA GLU A 179 15.50 30.77 -29.19
C GLU A 179 17.00 30.92 -28.90
N ALA A 180 17.60 29.99 -28.17
CA ALA A 180 19.04 30.00 -27.90
C ALA A 180 19.85 29.86 -29.19
N MET A 181 19.42 29.00 -30.13
CA MET A 181 20.06 28.85 -31.44
C MET A 181 20.02 30.14 -32.26
N VAL A 182 18.85 30.79 -32.35
CA VAL A 182 18.71 32.07 -33.07
C VAL A 182 19.60 33.14 -32.46
N ASN A 183 19.67 33.20 -31.13
CA ASN A 183 20.47 34.17 -30.40
C ASN A 183 21.95 33.79 -30.24
N LYS A 184 22.41 32.69 -30.86
CA LYS A 184 23.79 32.15 -30.73
C LYS A 184 24.25 31.98 -29.27
N LYS A 185 23.32 31.61 -28.38
CA LYS A 185 23.59 31.29 -26.97
C LYS A 185 23.82 29.79 -26.79
N SER A 186 24.39 29.41 -25.64
CA SER A 186 24.49 28.01 -25.24
C SER A 186 23.12 27.33 -25.18
N LEU A 187 23.06 26.07 -25.62
CA LEU A 187 21.82 25.31 -25.67
C LEU A 187 21.44 24.83 -24.27
N PRO A 188 20.20 25.10 -23.80
CA PRO A 188 19.79 24.63 -22.48
C PRO A 188 19.67 23.10 -22.47
N PRO A 189 20.13 22.41 -21.41
CA PRO A 189 19.92 20.97 -21.28
C PRO A 189 18.43 20.66 -21.06
N PHE A 190 17.98 19.48 -21.48
CA PHE A 190 16.64 19.00 -21.13
C PHE A 190 16.65 18.41 -19.73
N ASN A 191 16.18 19.19 -18.75
CA ASN A 191 16.09 18.77 -17.36
C ASN A 191 14.67 19.04 -16.81
N PRO A 192 13.69 18.19 -17.11
CA PRO A 192 12.32 18.40 -16.66
C PRO A 192 12.24 18.30 -15.13
N PRO A 193 11.42 19.13 -14.47
CA PRO A 193 11.32 19.11 -13.01
C PRO A 193 10.79 17.75 -12.51
N LYS A 194 11.28 17.33 -11.33
CA LYS A 194 10.73 16.19 -10.61
C LYS A 194 9.28 16.51 -10.18
N PRO A 195 8.36 15.54 -10.22
CA PRO A 195 7.01 15.76 -9.72
C PRO A 195 7.03 16.21 -8.26
N ARG A 196 6.18 17.18 -7.92
CA ARG A 196 5.93 17.57 -6.53
C ARG A 196 5.03 16.55 -5.84
N VAL A 197 5.07 16.50 -4.50
CA VAL A 197 4.26 15.54 -3.73
C VAL A 197 2.78 15.72 -4.00
N HIS A 198 2.26 16.94 -3.97
CA HIS A 198 0.84 17.22 -4.21
C HIS A 198 0.36 16.82 -5.61
N GLU A 199 1.25 16.89 -6.61
CA GLU A 199 0.96 16.45 -7.96
C GLU A 199 0.78 14.93 -8.04
N GLY A 200 1.57 14.19 -7.26
CA GLY A 200 1.44 12.75 -7.10
C GLY A 200 0.16 12.37 -6.36
N LEU A 201 -0.15 13.07 -5.26
CA LEU A 201 -1.38 12.88 -4.48
C LEU A 201 -2.62 13.15 -5.32
N SER A 202 -2.66 14.27 -6.04
CA SER A 202 -3.78 14.64 -6.90
C SER A 202 -3.98 13.62 -8.01
N ALA A 203 -2.90 13.13 -8.61
CA ALA A 203 -2.98 12.06 -9.61
C ALA A 203 -3.55 10.77 -9.00
N LEU A 204 -3.09 10.36 -7.81
CA LEU A 204 -3.59 9.16 -7.14
C LEU A 204 -5.08 9.28 -6.78
N LEU A 205 -5.51 10.43 -6.25
CA LEU A 205 -6.90 10.74 -5.94
C LEU A 205 -7.77 10.71 -7.20
N ALA A 206 -7.32 11.31 -8.30
CA ALA A 206 -8.03 11.25 -9.58
C ALA A 206 -8.13 9.82 -10.14
N CYS A 207 -7.10 8.99 -9.97
CA CYS A 207 -7.15 7.58 -10.37
C CYS A 207 -8.19 6.79 -9.58
N HIS A 208 -8.36 7.12 -8.31
CA HIS A 208 -9.37 6.49 -7.48
C HIS A 208 -10.79 6.88 -7.93
N ASP A 209 -11.00 8.16 -8.24
CA ASP A 209 -12.31 8.69 -8.58
C ASP A 209 -12.78 8.34 -10.00
N GLN A 210 -11.87 8.08 -10.94
CA GLN A 210 -12.22 7.82 -12.34
C GLN A 210 -12.35 6.31 -12.67
N PRO A 211 -11.27 5.54 -12.91
CA PRO A 211 -11.38 4.15 -13.37
C PRO A 211 -12.01 3.19 -12.36
N PHE A 212 -11.78 3.35 -11.05
CA PHE A 212 -12.25 2.37 -10.07
C PHE A 212 -13.73 2.54 -9.68
N ALA A 213 -14.19 3.79 -9.57
CA ALA A 213 -15.57 4.07 -9.17
C ALA A 213 -16.58 3.85 -10.32
N THR A 214 -16.18 4.17 -11.56
CA THR A 214 -17.13 4.36 -12.67
C THR A 214 -17.12 3.27 -13.74
N GLN A 215 -16.07 2.44 -13.84
CA GLN A 215 -15.98 1.45 -14.92
C GLN A 215 -16.55 0.08 -14.51
N ASP A 216 -17.69 -0.29 -15.09
CA ASP A 216 -18.28 -1.63 -14.88
C ASP A 216 -17.36 -2.75 -15.34
N ALA A 217 -16.56 -2.50 -16.39
CA ALA A 217 -15.52 -3.43 -16.84
C ALA A 217 -14.50 -3.71 -15.72
N PHE A 218 -14.02 -2.67 -15.02
CA PHE A 218 -13.10 -2.84 -13.90
C PHE A 218 -13.76 -3.61 -12.75
N LYS A 219 -15.00 -3.27 -12.39
CA LYS A 219 -15.75 -3.99 -11.34
C LYS A 219 -15.94 -5.47 -11.70
N LYS A 220 -16.18 -5.78 -12.97
CA LYS A 220 -16.31 -7.16 -13.46
C LYS A 220 -14.99 -7.91 -13.35
N THR A 221 -13.88 -7.31 -13.78
CA THR A 221 -12.54 -7.91 -13.63
C THR A 221 -12.18 -8.11 -12.16
N LEU A 222 -12.44 -7.12 -11.30
CA LEU A 222 -12.19 -7.23 -9.87
C LEU A 222 -12.96 -8.41 -9.25
N LYS A 223 -14.26 -8.52 -9.54
CA LYS A 223 -15.09 -9.65 -9.08
C LYS A 223 -14.56 -10.99 -9.59
N ALA A 224 -14.21 -11.08 -10.88
CA ALA A 224 -13.66 -12.29 -11.47
C ALA A 224 -12.36 -12.70 -10.75
N SER A 225 -11.46 -11.76 -10.46
CA SER A 225 -10.21 -12.07 -9.78
C SER A 225 -10.37 -12.53 -8.34
N PHE A 226 -11.38 -12.05 -7.60
CA PHE A 226 -11.69 -12.66 -6.30
C PHE A 226 -12.08 -14.13 -6.43
N VAL A 227 -12.79 -14.51 -7.50
CA VAL A 227 -13.13 -15.91 -7.75
C VAL A 227 -11.92 -16.70 -8.26
N ASP A 228 -11.15 -16.14 -9.19
CA ASP A 228 -9.93 -16.76 -9.76
C ASP A 228 -8.87 -17.02 -8.69
N SER A 229 -8.72 -16.10 -7.73
CA SER A 229 -7.84 -16.26 -6.56
C SER A 229 -8.45 -17.11 -5.45
N CYS A 230 -9.58 -17.80 -5.70
CA CYS A 230 -10.23 -18.72 -4.76
C CYS A 230 -10.75 -18.05 -3.47
N ILE A 231 -10.85 -16.72 -3.43
CA ILE A 231 -11.26 -15.95 -2.24
C ILE A 231 -12.79 -15.82 -2.18
N ALA A 232 -13.45 -15.69 -3.34
CA ALA A 232 -14.90 -15.61 -3.44
C ALA A 232 -15.46 -16.85 -4.15
N PRO A 233 -16.67 -17.30 -3.77
CA PRO A 233 -17.29 -18.43 -4.43
C PRO A 233 -17.68 -18.09 -5.87
N TRP A 234 -17.59 -19.09 -6.73
CA TRP A 234 -18.27 -19.13 -8.01
C TRP A 234 -19.73 -19.50 -7.76
N LYS A 235 -20.67 -18.68 -8.23
CA LYS A 235 -22.07 -19.08 -8.28
C LYS A 235 -22.32 -19.81 -9.59
N SER A 236 -22.66 -21.09 -9.51
CA SER A 236 -23.35 -21.78 -10.61
C SER A 236 -24.83 -21.38 -10.60
N ASP A 237 -25.54 -21.62 -11.70
CA ASP A 237 -26.96 -21.25 -11.85
C ASP A 237 -27.89 -22.00 -10.86
N ASP A 238 -27.40 -23.05 -10.19
CA ASP A 238 -28.18 -23.98 -9.36
C ASP A 238 -28.07 -23.72 -7.83
N ASP A 239 -27.84 -22.48 -7.39
CA ASP A 239 -27.72 -22.08 -5.97
C ASP A 239 -26.61 -22.80 -5.14
N HIS A 240 -25.79 -23.65 -5.77
CA HIS A 240 -24.63 -24.26 -5.15
C HIS A 240 -23.47 -23.27 -5.03
N ILE A 241 -22.82 -23.26 -3.86
CA ILE A 241 -21.64 -22.45 -3.57
C ILE A 241 -20.41 -23.31 -3.86
N GLU A 242 -19.68 -22.99 -4.93
CA GLU A 242 -18.44 -23.66 -5.28
C GLU A 242 -17.25 -22.71 -5.12
N PHE A 243 -16.10 -23.24 -4.70
CA PHE A 243 -14.86 -22.49 -4.70
C PHE A 243 -13.91 -23.10 -5.73
N LYS A 244 -13.13 -22.24 -6.39
CA LYS A 244 -11.95 -22.71 -7.10
C LYS A 244 -10.96 -23.24 -6.06
N ILE A 245 -10.30 -24.35 -6.35
CA ILE A 245 -9.20 -24.85 -5.54
C ILE A 245 -7.91 -24.63 -6.32
N TYR A 246 -6.96 -23.97 -5.67
CA TYR A 246 -5.62 -23.81 -6.17
C TYR A 246 -4.80 -25.06 -5.83
N GLU A 247 -4.50 -25.89 -6.83
CA GLU A 247 -3.80 -27.16 -6.60
C GLU A 247 -2.27 -27.03 -6.70
N CYS A 248 -1.75 -26.44 -7.78
CA CYS A 248 -0.31 -26.16 -7.92
C CYS A 248 0.02 -25.21 -9.08
N HIS A 249 1.22 -24.63 -9.04
CA HIS A 249 1.85 -24.07 -10.23
C HIS A 249 2.26 -25.21 -11.17
N LYS A 250 1.67 -25.29 -12.36
CA LYS A 250 2.29 -26.08 -13.44
C LYS A 250 3.64 -25.44 -13.78
N HIS A 251 4.74 -26.16 -13.52
CA HIS A 251 6.06 -25.73 -13.95
C HIS A 251 6.04 -25.38 -15.45
N GLY A 252 6.43 -24.14 -15.77
CA GLY A 252 6.52 -23.65 -17.15
C GLY A 252 5.25 -23.09 -17.78
N SER A 253 4.12 -23.03 -17.06
CA SER A 253 2.88 -22.38 -17.53
C SER A 253 2.60 -21.13 -16.70
N MET A 254 2.49 -19.96 -17.35
CA MET A 254 1.99 -18.74 -16.69
C MET A 254 0.50 -18.83 -16.30
N ASN A 255 -0.21 -19.88 -16.71
CA ASN A 255 -1.62 -20.08 -16.42
C ASN A 255 -1.83 -21.40 -15.66
N PRO A 256 -2.06 -21.37 -14.33
CA PRO A 256 -2.56 -22.55 -13.62
C PRO A 256 -3.93 -22.95 -14.20
N THR A 257 -4.21 -24.25 -14.28
CA THR A 257 -5.55 -24.76 -14.64
C THR A 257 -6.29 -25.01 -13.33
N PRO A 258 -7.26 -24.17 -12.93
CA PRO A 258 -7.98 -24.37 -11.67
C PRO A 258 -8.97 -25.53 -11.80
N HIS A 259 -9.09 -26.32 -10.73
CA HIS A 259 -10.15 -27.31 -10.56
C HIS A 259 -11.22 -26.75 -9.60
N PHE A 260 -12.49 -27.05 -9.88
CA PHE A 260 -13.62 -26.61 -9.04
C PHE A 260 -14.05 -27.74 -8.14
N HIS A 261 -14.29 -27.42 -6.86
CA HIS A 261 -14.90 -28.34 -5.92
C HIS A 261 -16.12 -27.68 -5.30
N ALA A 262 -17.27 -28.37 -5.39
CA ALA A 262 -18.47 -27.95 -4.71
C ALA A 262 -18.27 -28.07 -3.19
N TYR A 263 -18.57 -26.99 -2.46
CA TYR A 263 -18.50 -27.00 -1.01
C TYR A 263 -19.90 -27.24 -0.45
N ASP A 264 -20.13 -28.42 0.13
CA ASP A 264 -21.40 -28.73 0.76
C ASP A 264 -21.47 -28.10 2.15
N ARG A 265 -22.42 -27.18 2.32
CA ARG A 265 -22.55 -26.30 3.49
C ARG A 265 -22.89 -27.08 4.76
N GLU A 266 -23.45 -28.28 4.64
CA GLU A 266 -23.92 -29.09 5.77
C GLU A 266 -22.77 -29.74 6.57
N HIS A 267 -21.55 -29.80 6.04
CA HIS A 267 -20.41 -30.51 6.66
C HIS A 267 -19.28 -29.57 7.17
N GLY A 268 -19.39 -28.25 7.02
CA GLY A 268 -18.22 -27.37 6.91
C GLY A 268 -17.82 -26.48 8.09
N LEU A 269 -18.75 -26.09 8.97
CA LEU A 269 -18.43 -25.11 10.03
C LEU A 269 -17.52 -25.67 11.13
N GLY A 270 -17.39 -26.99 11.25
CA GLY A 270 -16.51 -27.66 12.22
C GLY A 270 -15.08 -27.92 11.75
N SER A 271 -14.80 -27.92 10.43
CA SER A 271 -13.48 -28.34 9.91
C SER A 271 -12.61 -27.20 9.37
N MET A 272 -13.19 -26.03 9.09
CA MET A 272 -12.41 -24.86 8.66
C MET A 272 -11.53 -24.29 9.79
N GLY A 273 -11.88 -24.55 11.06
CA GLY A 273 -11.02 -24.28 12.21
C GLY A 273 -9.83 -25.24 12.34
N MET A 274 -9.94 -26.47 11.81
CA MET A 274 -8.90 -27.49 11.94
C MET A 274 -7.91 -27.51 10.77
N ALA A 275 -8.32 -27.07 9.58
CA ALA A 275 -7.41 -27.00 8.42
C ALA A 275 -6.38 -25.86 8.50
N LEU A 276 -6.67 -24.81 9.28
CA LEU A 276 -5.68 -23.76 9.57
C LEU A 276 -4.66 -24.19 10.64
N ASP A 277 -5.04 -25.01 11.61
CA ASP A 277 -4.13 -25.53 12.64
C ASP A 277 -3.05 -26.46 12.04
N THR A 278 -3.35 -27.18 10.96
CA THR A 278 -2.38 -28.04 10.27
C THR A 278 -1.32 -27.24 9.48
N LEU A 279 -1.57 -25.95 9.19
CA LEU A 279 -0.60 -25.03 8.55
C LEU A 279 0.20 -24.19 9.56
N GLN A 280 -0.12 -24.24 10.86
CA GLN A 280 0.60 -23.53 11.94
C GLN A 280 1.84 -24.29 12.47
N GLY A 281 2.18 -25.44 11.90
CA GLY A 281 3.35 -26.25 12.27
C GLY A 281 4.71 -25.74 11.78
N VAL A 282 4.87 -24.43 11.51
CA VAL A 282 6.19 -23.85 11.17
C VAL A 282 6.68 -23.04 12.38
N THR A 283 7.70 -23.58 13.01
CA THR A 283 8.35 -23.10 14.24
C THR A 283 8.81 -21.65 14.16
N VAL A 284 8.67 -20.96 15.30
CA VAL A 284 8.83 -19.53 15.59
C VAL A 284 10.27 -18.99 15.47
N GLU A 285 11.24 -19.78 15.00
CA GLU A 285 12.66 -19.42 15.08
C GLU A 285 13.18 -18.50 13.94
N THR A 286 12.40 -18.22 12.90
CA THR A 286 12.86 -17.40 11.75
C THR A 286 12.24 -16.00 11.64
N LEU A 287 11.46 -15.55 12.64
CA LEU A 287 10.81 -14.23 12.65
C LEU A 287 11.60 -13.14 13.40
N ALA A 288 12.78 -13.45 13.94
CA ALA A 288 13.59 -12.48 14.68
C ALA A 288 14.19 -11.37 13.79
N ASP A 289 14.43 -11.65 12.50
CA ASP A 289 15.13 -10.70 11.62
C ASP A 289 14.21 -9.67 10.94
N ALA A 290 12.90 -9.96 10.78
CA ALA A 290 11.96 -9.02 10.18
C ALA A 290 11.56 -7.87 11.11
N ASN A 291 11.63 -8.08 12.43
CA ASN A 291 11.36 -7.04 13.44
C ASN A 291 12.53 -6.06 13.64
N HIS A 292 13.70 -6.36 13.05
CA HIS A 292 14.87 -5.49 13.14
C HIS A 292 14.70 -4.21 12.28
N ALA A 293 13.91 -4.27 11.21
CA ALA A 293 13.73 -3.15 10.28
C ALA A 293 12.93 -1.96 10.83
N ASP A 294 12.24 -2.12 11.97
CA ASP A 294 11.44 -1.05 12.58
C ASP A 294 12.28 -0.10 13.46
N LEU A 295 13.46 -0.50 13.94
CA LEU A 295 14.20 0.26 14.96
C LEU A 295 15.75 0.20 14.92
N SER A 296 16.42 -0.43 13.95
CA SER A 296 17.83 -0.82 14.15
C SER A 296 18.97 -0.06 13.45
N ASP A 297 18.75 1.02 12.71
CA ASP A 297 19.85 1.59 11.91
C ASP A 297 20.44 2.90 12.44
N ASP A 298 20.18 3.28 13.70
CA ASP A 298 20.64 4.57 14.26
C ASP A 298 22.01 4.52 14.97
N GLU A 299 22.76 3.42 14.94
CA GLU A 299 24.10 3.34 15.55
C GLU A 299 25.15 2.72 14.62
N ASN A 300 25.48 3.40 13.53
CA ASN A 300 26.86 3.48 12.98
C ASN A 300 26.90 4.29 11.69
N ALA A 301 27.03 5.60 11.83
CA ALA A 301 27.56 6.45 10.76
C ALA A 301 28.57 7.42 11.38
N SER A 302 29.67 6.86 11.89
CA SER A 302 30.89 7.62 12.13
C SER A 302 31.60 7.86 10.80
N GLU A 303 31.82 9.13 10.53
CA GLU A 303 32.72 9.75 9.56
C GLU A 303 33.87 8.85 9.07
N GLN A 304 33.96 8.68 7.75
CA GLN A 304 35.25 8.69 7.06
C GLN A 304 35.15 9.64 5.88
N ASP A 305 35.70 10.82 6.14
CA ASP A 305 36.12 11.81 5.17
C ASP A 305 37.37 11.27 4.46
N SER A 306 37.31 11.10 3.14
CA SER A 306 38.51 10.92 2.33
C SER A 306 38.28 11.53 0.96
N SER A 307 38.82 12.73 0.82
CA SER A 307 39.23 13.36 -0.43
C SER A 307 40.02 12.39 -1.33
N SER A 308 39.64 12.28 -2.59
CA SER A 308 40.60 12.11 -3.69
C SER A 308 39.98 12.54 -5.01
N ASP A 309 40.73 13.43 -5.66
CA ASP A 309 40.64 13.92 -7.03
C ASP A 309 40.65 12.83 -8.12
N ASP A 310 40.40 13.31 -9.34
CA ASP A 310 40.70 12.75 -10.67
C ASP A 310 39.70 11.71 -11.20
N SER A 311 39.32 11.67 -12.48
CA SER A 311 39.59 12.46 -13.69
C SER A 311 38.66 11.86 -14.76
N ASP A 312 38.38 12.62 -15.82
CA ASP A 312 38.03 12.15 -17.17
C ASP A 312 37.03 11.00 -17.38
N CYS A 313 35.94 11.33 -18.06
CA CYS A 313 35.37 10.45 -19.10
C CYS A 313 34.66 11.30 -20.16
N ASP A 314 35.29 11.35 -21.33
CA ASP A 314 34.69 11.70 -22.61
C ASP A 314 33.50 10.79 -22.94
N LEU A 315 32.37 11.42 -23.30
CA LEU A 315 31.47 11.18 -24.45
C LEU A 315 30.08 11.80 -24.23
#